data_AF-A0A7V9KTL9-F1
#
_entry.id   AF-A0A7V9KTL9-F1
#
_cell.length_a   1.000
_cell.length_b   1.000
_cell.length_c   1.000
_cell.angle_alpha   90.00
_cell.angle_beta   90.00
_cell.angle_gamma   90.00
#
_symmetry.space_group_name_H-M   'P 1'
#
loop_
_entity.id
_entity.type
_entity.pdbx_description
1 polymer ?
#
loop_
_entity_poly.entity_id
_entity_poly.type
_entity_poly.pdbx_seq_one_letter_code
_entity_poly.pdbx_strand_id
1 'polypeptide(L)'
;MEAKTVDGYDVRAAQERWRKVWEQIDPFRADAEVADQGDDTRERRYALTMFSYPSGDLHMGHGEVFALHDLLSRYWFQRGYNVLNPIGWDSFGLPAENAAIRNNENPERYTYDNIETQAESIRRYAISFDWSRRFNTSDPEYYRWTQWLFLRFFERGLAYRKQSFVNWCPNDQTVLANEQVVAGACERCGATVTKRELTQWYFKITEYAQQLLDDMGLLENTWPEQVLTMQRNWIGRSEGAYVDFAVEVDGVADPIRVYTTRPDTVYGATFMVVAPETALAVRLCTDEQRSSFDAYLEQTKRATEIERMSSERPKTGVFLGTYALNPVNGAHIPVYAADYVLADYGTGAIMAVPGQDQRDWDFAVEYDLPIVRT
;
A
#
# COMPACT_ATOMS: atom_id res chain seq x y z
N MET A 1 -9.59 -61.44 29.79
CA MET A 1 -8.70 -60.34 29.34
C MET A 1 -9.35 -59.04 29.74
N GLU A 2 -8.95 -58.51 30.88
CA GLU A 2 -9.38 -57.18 31.33
C GLU A 2 -8.80 -56.13 30.39
N ALA A 3 -9.66 -55.27 29.83
CA ALA A 3 -9.24 -54.13 29.05
C ALA A 3 -8.49 -53.16 29.97
N LYS A 4 -7.20 -52.95 29.69
CA LYS A 4 -6.43 -51.87 30.32
C LYS A 4 -7.14 -50.55 30.06
N THR A 5 -7.69 -49.95 31.11
CA THR A 5 -8.05 -48.53 31.15
C THR A 5 -6.82 -47.71 30.79
N VAL A 6 -6.90 -46.94 29.71
CA VAL A 6 -5.87 -45.96 29.36
C VAL A 6 -5.97 -44.82 30.37
N ASP A 7 -5.09 -44.85 31.37
CA ASP A 7 -5.00 -43.83 32.42
C ASP A 7 -4.22 -42.63 31.85
N GLY A 8 -4.94 -41.72 31.17
CA GLY A 8 -4.36 -40.54 30.52
C GLY A 8 -5.41 -39.64 29.87
N TYR A 9 -5.09 -38.34 29.70
CA TYR A 9 -5.97 -37.39 29.01
C TYR A 9 -6.03 -37.69 27.51
N ASP A 10 -7.18 -38.13 27.03
CA ASP A 10 -7.43 -38.32 25.60
C ASP A 10 -7.91 -37.00 24.97
N VAL A 11 -6.98 -36.30 24.33
CA VAL A 11 -7.22 -35.03 23.63
C VAL A 11 -8.30 -35.17 22.55
N ARG A 12 -8.31 -36.29 21.81
CA ARG A 12 -9.25 -36.50 20.69
C ARG A 12 -10.66 -36.72 21.22
N ALA A 13 -10.80 -37.56 22.25
CA ALA A 13 -12.09 -37.80 22.89
C ALA A 13 -12.64 -36.52 23.53
N ALA A 14 -11.78 -35.70 24.16
CA ALA A 14 -12.18 -34.42 24.74
C ALA A 14 -12.63 -33.41 23.67
N GLN A 15 -11.87 -33.23 22.60
CA GLN A 15 -12.22 -32.35 21.48
C GLN A 15 -13.56 -32.74 20.85
N GLU A 16 -13.75 -34.02 20.54
CA GLU A 16 -14.97 -34.53 19.91
C GLU A 16 -16.21 -34.36 20.81
N ARG A 17 -16.04 -34.54 22.13
CA ARG A 17 -17.10 -34.32 23.11
C ARG A 17 -17.48 -32.85 23.20
N TRP A 18 -16.51 -31.96 23.47
CA TRP A 18 -16.80 -30.56 23.76
C TRP A 18 -17.24 -29.77 22.53
N ARG A 19 -16.73 -30.11 21.34
CA ARG A 19 -17.20 -29.53 20.07
C ARG A 19 -18.72 -29.67 19.93
N LYS A 20 -19.25 -30.87 20.11
CA LYS A 20 -20.71 -31.14 20.04
C LYS A 20 -21.50 -30.33 21.06
N VAL A 21 -20.96 -30.17 22.27
CA VAL A 21 -21.62 -29.37 23.32
C VAL A 21 -21.67 -27.90 22.93
N TRP A 22 -20.56 -27.33 22.45
CA TRP A 22 -20.51 -25.92 22.05
C TRP A 22 -21.35 -25.63 20.81
N GLU A 23 -21.39 -26.53 19.83
CA GLU A 23 -22.27 -26.40 18.66
C GLU A 23 -23.76 -26.43 19.04
N GLN A 24 -24.14 -27.19 20.08
CA GLN A 24 -25.54 -27.28 20.52
C GLN A 24 -26.00 -26.08 21.33
N ILE A 25 -25.15 -25.54 22.20
CA ILE A 25 -25.53 -24.43 23.09
C ILE A 25 -25.20 -23.06 22.51
N ASP A 26 -24.41 -23.00 21.43
CA ASP A 26 -23.96 -21.79 20.71
C ASP A 26 -23.60 -20.62 21.65
N PRO A 27 -22.67 -20.83 22.60
CA PRO A 27 -22.51 -19.92 23.74
C PRO A 27 -21.81 -18.61 23.34
N PHE A 28 -21.23 -18.54 22.14
CA PHE A 28 -20.43 -17.40 21.67
C PHE A 28 -21.19 -16.50 20.70
N ARG A 29 -22.49 -16.73 20.51
CA ARG A 29 -23.34 -15.82 19.75
C ARG A 29 -23.45 -14.48 20.46
N ALA A 30 -23.05 -13.41 19.79
CA ALA A 30 -23.18 -12.07 20.32
C ALA A 30 -24.64 -11.61 20.20
N ASP A 31 -25.21 -11.16 21.30
CA ASP A 31 -26.61 -10.74 21.35
C ASP A 31 -26.75 -9.33 20.76
N ALA A 32 -27.04 -9.23 19.45
CA ALA A 32 -27.41 -7.96 18.81
C ALA A 32 -28.91 -7.69 18.96
N GLU A 33 -29.76 -8.71 18.79
CA GLU A 33 -31.22 -8.55 18.82
C GLU A 33 -31.75 -8.15 20.20
N VAL A 34 -31.11 -8.61 21.29
CA VAL A 34 -31.43 -8.23 22.68
C VAL A 34 -30.90 -6.83 23.00
N ALA A 35 -29.79 -6.43 22.38
CA ALA A 35 -29.14 -5.15 22.64
C ALA A 35 -29.80 -3.96 21.90
N ASP A 36 -30.47 -4.21 20.77
CA ASP A 36 -31.29 -3.21 20.06
C ASP A 36 -32.71 -3.07 20.67
N GLN A 37 -33.17 -4.10 21.40
CA GLN A 37 -34.42 -4.05 22.19
C GLN A 37 -34.21 -3.49 23.61
N GLY A 38 -32.96 -3.22 24.01
CA GLY A 38 -32.60 -2.58 25.29
C GLY A 38 -32.48 -3.54 26.48
N ASP A 39 -32.56 -4.85 26.25
CA ASP A 39 -32.62 -5.87 27.31
C ASP A 39 -31.24 -6.41 27.73
N ASP A 40 -30.19 -6.19 26.91
CA ASP A 40 -28.81 -6.58 27.26
C ASP A 40 -28.04 -5.41 27.88
N THR A 41 -27.75 -5.54 29.18
CA THR A 41 -27.03 -4.53 29.99
C THR A 41 -25.52 -4.79 30.05
N ARG A 42 -25.03 -5.87 29.44
CA ARG A 42 -23.59 -6.20 29.46
C ARG A 42 -22.81 -5.21 28.60
N GLU A 43 -21.61 -4.85 29.07
CA GLU A 43 -20.70 -4.03 28.29
C GLU A 43 -20.23 -4.79 27.04
N ARG A 44 -20.24 -4.10 25.88
CA ARG A 44 -19.90 -4.69 24.58
C ARG A 44 -18.39 -4.73 24.36
N ARG A 45 -17.88 -5.85 23.86
CA ARG A 45 -16.48 -6.01 23.45
C ARG A 45 -16.43 -6.58 22.03
N TYR A 46 -15.63 -5.98 21.16
CA TYR A 46 -15.43 -6.46 19.79
C TYR A 46 -13.99 -6.97 19.66
N ALA A 47 -13.84 -8.30 19.60
CA ALA A 47 -12.60 -8.96 19.24
C ALA A 47 -12.60 -9.19 17.72
N LEU A 48 -11.64 -8.63 17.00
CA LEU A 48 -11.57 -8.74 15.55
C LEU A 48 -10.21 -9.25 15.11
N THR A 49 -10.17 -10.46 14.58
CA THR A 49 -9.01 -10.99 13.88
C THR A 49 -9.10 -10.62 12.40
N MET A 50 -7.96 -10.32 11.76
CA MET A 50 -7.93 -10.23 10.30
C MET A 50 -8.37 -11.58 9.72
N PHE A 51 -9.51 -11.57 9.01
CA PHE A 51 -10.05 -12.75 8.33
C PHE A 51 -9.13 -13.31 7.24
N SER A 52 -9.22 -14.60 6.96
CA SER A 52 -8.30 -15.32 6.08
C SER A 52 -8.68 -15.22 4.61
N TYR A 53 -7.66 -15.29 3.75
CA TYR A 53 -7.85 -15.63 2.34
C TYR A 53 -8.15 -17.14 2.21
N PRO A 54 -9.19 -17.55 1.48
CA PRO A 54 -9.51 -18.96 1.22
C PRO A 54 -8.64 -19.54 0.08
N SER A 55 -7.32 -19.40 0.19
CA SER A 55 -6.34 -19.85 -0.83
C SER A 55 -5.78 -21.26 -0.58
N GLY A 56 -6.38 -22.01 0.34
CA GLY A 56 -5.97 -23.33 0.82
C GLY A 56 -6.48 -23.59 2.24
N ASP A 57 -6.00 -24.65 2.90
CA ASP A 57 -6.29 -24.90 4.33
C ASP A 57 -5.47 -23.94 5.23
N LEU A 58 -5.87 -23.83 6.50
CA LEU A 58 -5.19 -23.01 7.50
C LEU A 58 -3.78 -23.54 7.80
N HIS A 59 -2.79 -22.65 7.75
CA HIS A 59 -1.45 -22.89 8.31
C HIS A 59 -1.32 -22.45 9.78
N MET A 60 -0.22 -22.83 10.45
CA MET A 60 0.01 -22.55 11.87
C MET A 60 0.05 -21.06 12.25
N GLY A 61 0.39 -20.16 11.32
CA GLY A 61 0.23 -18.71 11.54
C GLY A 61 -1.23 -18.31 11.84
N HIS A 62 -2.22 -18.92 11.18
CA HIS A 62 -3.63 -18.72 11.53
C HIS A 62 -3.93 -19.30 12.91
N GLY A 63 -3.43 -20.50 13.20
CA GLY A 63 -3.61 -21.16 14.50
C GLY A 63 -3.11 -20.30 15.66
N GLU A 64 -1.93 -19.67 15.52
CA GLU A 64 -1.37 -18.76 16.52
C GLU A 64 -2.26 -17.53 16.74
N VAL A 65 -2.61 -16.80 15.68
CA VAL A 65 -3.42 -15.58 15.79
C VAL A 65 -4.82 -15.90 16.34
N PHE A 66 -5.44 -16.99 15.86
CA PHE A 66 -6.75 -17.42 16.35
C PHE A 66 -6.71 -17.81 17.83
N ALA A 67 -5.69 -18.53 18.28
CA ALA A 67 -5.57 -18.91 19.70
C ALA A 67 -5.39 -17.69 20.62
N LEU A 68 -4.58 -16.70 20.21
CA LEU A 68 -4.37 -15.47 20.98
C LEU A 68 -5.66 -14.64 21.11
N HIS A 69 -6.39 -14.46 20.00
CA HIS A 69 -7.67 -13.76 20.02
C HIS A 69 -8.75 -14.53 20.78
N ASP A 70 -8.81 -15.86 20.64
CA ASP A 70 -9.77 -16.70 21.35
C ASP A 70 -9.60 -16.64 22.86
N LEU A 71 -8.36 -16.61 23.34
CA LEU A 71 -8.05 -16.43 24.77
C LEU A 71 -8.69 -15.15 25.31
N LEU A 72 -8.53 -14.03 24.59
CA LEU A 72 -9.07 -12.74 25.00
C LEU A 72 -10.60 -12.71 24.92
N SER A 73 -11.18 -13.23 23.83
CA SER A 73 -12.63 -13.34 23.63
C SER A 73 -13.27 -14.17 24.75
N ARG A 74 -12.72 -15.33 25.06
CA ARG A 74 -13.20 -16.21 26.14
C ARG A 74 -13.03 -15.59 27.51
N TYR A 75 -11.91 -14.90 27.75
CA TYR A 75 -11.70 -14.14 28.99
C TYR A 75 -12.80 -13.10 29.18
N TRP A 76 -13.09 -12.29 28.16
CA TRP A 76 -14.17 -11.30 28.25
C TRP A 76 -15.55 -11.95 28.40
N PHE A 77 -15.83 -13.01 27.65
CA PHE A 77 -17.08 -13.76 27.78
C PHE A 77 -17.31 -14.24 29.23
N GLN A 78 -16.30 -14.83 29.86
CA GLN A 78 -16.37 -15.30 31.24
C GLN A 78 -16.45 -14.17 32.28
N ARG A 79 -15.98 -12.97 31.93
CA ARG A 79 -16.12 -11.76 32.75
C ARG A 79 -17.51 -11.12 32.65
N GLY A 80 -18.40 -11.68 31.83
CA GLY A 80 -19.78 -11.22 31.67
C GLY A 80 -19.95 -10.10 30.63
N TYR A 81 -18.98 -9.88 29.75
CA TYR A 81 -19.13 -8.96 28.62
C TYR A 81 -19.98 -9.58 27.50
N ASN A 82 -20.66 -8.75 26.70
CA ASN A 82 -21.24 -9.17 25.43
C ASN A 82 -20.15 -9.08 24.36
N VAL A 83 -19.60 -10.24 23.96
CA VAL A 83 -18.43 -10.32 23.10
C VAL A 83 -18.85 -10.65 21.67
N LEU A 84 -18.57 -9.73 20.74
CA LEU A 84 -18.58 -10.02 19.32
C LEU A 84 -17.19 -10.48 18.89
N ASN A 85 -17.10 -11.74 18.46
CA ASN A 85 -15.91 -12.32 17.82
C ASN A 85 -16.36 -12.95 16.50
N PRO A 86 -16.42 -12.22 15.39
CA PRO A 86 -17.00 -12.71 14.14
C PRO A 86 -15.96 -13.49 13.33
N ILE A 87 -16.45 -14.25 12.35
CA ILE A 87 -15.63 -14.92 11.35
C ILE A 87 -16.15 -14.62 9.95
N GLY A 88 -15.25 -14.53 8.99
CA GLY A 88 -15.56 -14.42 7.58
C GLY A 88 -14.34 -14.79 6.74
N TRP A 89 -14.46 -14.62 5.43
CA TRP A 89 -13.36 -14.86 4.50
C TRP A 89 -13.24 -13.70 3.51
N ASP A 90 -12.00 -13.28 3.28
CA ASP A 90 -11.66 -12.37 2.20
C ASP A 90 -11.54 -13.16 0.90
N SER A 91 -12.68 -13.41 0.27
CA SER A 91 -12.86 -14.41 -0.79
C SER A 91 -12.83 -13.85 -2.21
N PHE A 92 -12.50 -12.56 -2.38
CA PHE A 92 -12.20 -11.95 -3.69
C PHE A 92 -10.70 -11.71 -3.89
N GLY A 93 -10.33 -11.42 -5.14
CA GLY A 93 -9.00 -10.94 -5.49
C GLY A 93 -7.99 -12.03 -5.81
N LEU A 94 -6.76 -11.60 -6.10
CA LEU A 94 -5.73 -12.46 -6.68
C LEU A 94 -5.30 -13.65 -5.79
N PRO A 95 -5.32 -13.62 -4.45
CA PRO A 95 -4.94 -14.79 -3.67
C PRO A 95 -5.81 -16.03 -3.98
N ALA A 96 -7.14 -15.86 -4.01
CA ALA A 96 -8.08 -16.93 -4.32
C ALA A 96 -8.06 -17.28 -5.81
N GLU A 97 -8.06 -16.26 -6.69
CA GLU A 97 -8.06 -16.45 -8.14
C GLU A 97 -6.79 -17.15 -8.65
N ASN A 98 -5.60 -16.70 -8.23
CA ASN A 98 -4.33 -17.32 -8.63
C ASN A 98 -4.21 -18.75 -8.10
N ALA A 99 -4.74 -19.02 -6.91
CA ALA A 99 -4.73 -20.37 -6.35
C ALA A 99 -5.65 -21.31 -7.14
N ALA A 100 -6.84 -20.85 -7.55
CA ALA A 100 -7.73 -21.61 -8.42
C ALA A 100 -7.11 -21.88 -9.79
N ILE A 101 -6.49 -20.86 -10.41
CA ILE A 101 -5.80 -20.99 -11.71
C ILE A 101 -4.67 -22.02 -11.64
N ARG A 102 -3.83 -21.98 -10.59
CA ARG A 102 -2.74 -22.96 -10.39
C ARG A 102 -3.24 -24.40 -10.29
N ASN A 103 -4.43 -24.59 -9.72
CA ASN A 103 -5.05 -25.92 -9.59
C ASN A 103 -5.92 -26.30 -10.80
N ASN A 104 -6.03 -25.43 -11.81
CA ASN A 104 -6.90 -25.60 -12.97
C ASN A 104 -8.37 -25.82 -12.56
N GLU A 105 -8.82 -25.06 -11.57
CA GLU A 105 -10.17 -25.13 -11.01
C GLU A 105 -10.94 -23.82 -11.22
N ASN A 106 -12.27 -23.91 -11.19
CA ASN A 106 -13.12 -22.73 -11.21
C ASN A 106 -12.93 -21.92 -9.91
N PRO A 107 -12.64 -20.60 -9.97
CA PRO A 107 -12.37 -19.79 -8.78
C PRO A 107 -13.49 -19.77 -7.74
N GLU A 108 -14.75 -19.78 -8.16
CA GLU A 108 -15.89 -19.83 -7.24
C GLU A 108 -15.86 -21.14 -6.46
N ARG A 109 -15.81 -22.27 -7.16
CA ARG A 109 -15.79 -23.59 -6.53
C ARG A 109 -14.58 -23.76 -5.60
N TYR A 110 -13.38 -23.43 -6.09
CA TYR A 110 -12.14 -23.52 -5.32
C TYR A 110 -12.23 -22.71 -4.02
N THR A 111 -12.78 -21.49 -4.12
CA THR A 111 -12.98 -20.59 -2.98
C THR A 111 -13.93 -21.18 -1.95
N TYR A 112 -15.12 -21.66 -2.36
CA TYR A 112 -16.09 -22.24 -1.42
C TYR A 112 -15.62 -23.56 -0.80
N ASP A 113 -14.95 -24.42 -1.57
CA ASP A 113 -14.38 -25.68 -1.06
C ASP A 113 -13.31 -25.40 0.02
N ASN A 114 -12.47 -24.37 -0.19
CA ASN A 114 -11.50 -23.93 0.82
C ASN A 114 -12.15 -23.24 2.02
N ILE A 115 -13.19 -22.43 1.82
CA ILE A 115 -13.95 -21.82 2.91
C ILE A 115 -14.49 -22.90 3.85
N GLU A 116 -15.11 -23.96 3.32
CA GLU A 116 -15.64 -25.05 4.14
C GLU A 116 -14.52 -25.87 4.82
N THR A 117 -13.40 -26.09 4.13
CA THR A 117 -12.21 -26.72 4.71
C THR A 117 -11.68 -25.92 5.90
N GLN A 118 -11.46 -24.62 5.73
CA GLN A 118 -11.02 -23.73 6.81
C GLN A 118 -12.07 -23.66 7.93
N ALA A 119 -13.36 -23.59 7.60
CA ALA A 119 -14.43 -23.56 8.60
C ALA A 119 -14.41 -24.81 9.49
N GLU A 120 -14.24 -26.00 8.90
CA GLU A 120 -14.09 -27.24 9.67
C GLU A 120 -12.82 -27.24 10.51
N SER A 121 -11.68 -26.77 9.98
CA SER A 121 -10.44 -26.60 10.75
C SER A 121 -10.63 -25.67 11.97
N ILE A 122 -11.35 -24.56 11.81
CA ILE A 122 -11.69 -23.62 12.89
C ILE A 122 -12.61 -24.28 13.92
N ARG A 123 -13.64 -25.02 13.48
CA ARG A 123 -14.55 -25.76 14.38
C ARG A 123 -13.80 -26.81 15.20
N ARG A 124 -12.83 -27.50 14.61
CA ARG A 124 -11.95 -28.45 15.33
C ARG A 124 -11.05 -27.76 16.35
N TYR A 125 -10.57 -26.57 16.01
CA TYR A 125 -9.81 -25.72 16.92
C TYR A 125 -10.69 -25.10 18.03
N ALA A 126 -12.01 -25.18 17.85
CA ALA A 126 -13.04 -24.73 18.79
C ALA A 126 -12.89 -23.26 19.18
N ILE A 127 -12.57 -22.40 18.22
CA ILE A 127 -12.50 -20.96 18.45
C ILE A 127 -13.90 -20.41 18.78
N SER A 128 -13.96 -19.48 19.73
CA SER A 128 -15.15 -18.78 20.20
C SER A 128 -15.68 -17.74 19.20
N PHE A 129 -15.79 -18.13 17.93
CA PHE A 129 -16.40 -17.29 16.92
C PHE A 129 -17.91 -17.38 16.97
N ASP A 130 -18.53 -16.26 16.62
CA ASP A 130 -19.95 -16.15 16.34
C ASP A 130 -20.22 -16.52 14.87
N TRP A 131 -20.65 -17.77 14.67
CA TRP A 131 -20.96 -18.31 13.36
C TRP A 131 -22.24 -17.73 12.75
N SER A 132 -23.11 -17.08 13.53
CA SER A 132 -24.31 -16.42 13.00
C SER A 132 -23.97 -15.17 12.17
N ARG A 133 -22.75 -14.65 12.33
CA ARG A 133 -22.20 -13.48 11.60
C ARG A 133 -21.19 -13.87 10.54
N ARG A 134 -21.22 -15.14 10.10
CA ARG A 134 -20.41 -15.65 9.01
C ARG A 134 -20.68 -14.89 7.71
N PHE A 135 -19.65 -14.45 7.00
CA PHE A 135 -19.78 -13.81 5.68
C PHE A 135 -18.59 -14.10 4.77
N ASN A 136 -18.78 -13.97 3.45
CA ASN A 136 -17.71 -14.04 2.46
C ASN A 136 -17.73 -12.76 1.59
N THR A 137 -16.57 -12.15 1.31
CA THR A 137 -16.52 -10.88 0.57
C THR A 137 -16.93 -11.01 -0.90
N SER A 138 -16.89 -12.22 -1.44
CA SER A 138 -17.35 -12.59 -2.79
C SER A 138 -18.86 -12.65 -2.97
N ASP A 139 -19.63 -12.61 -1.88
CA ASP A 139 -21.08 -12.84 -1.95
C ASP A 139 -21.80 -11.57 -2.39
N PRO A 140 -22.83 -11.66 -3.26
CA PRO A 140 -23.60 -10.49 -3.70
C PRO A 140 -24.24 -9.70 -2.57
N GLU A 141 -24.58 -10.36 -1.47
CA GLU A 141 -25.11 -9.71 -0.27
C GLU A 141 -24.07 -8.83 0.44
N TYR A 142 -22.78 -9.11 0.27
CA TYR A 142 -21.67 -8.31 0.79
C TYR A 142 -21.25 -7.23 -0.21
N TYR A 143 -20.79 -7.61 -1.42
CA TYR A 143 -20.15 -6.65 -2.33
C TYR A 143 -21.12 -5.61 -2.92
N ARG A 144 -22.45 -5.84 -2.86
CA ARG A 144 -23.43 -4.77 -3.18
C ARG A 144 -23.18 -3.50 -2.37
N TRP A 145 -22.68 -3.62 -1.14
CA TRP A 145 -22.39 -2.49 -0.27
C TRP A 145 -21.08 -1.80 -0.65
N THR A 146 -20.09 -2.54 -1.15
CA THR A 146 -18.85 -1.94 -1.68
C THR A 146 -19.11 -1.20 -2.98
N GLN A 147 -19.95 -1.74 -3.87
CA GLN A 147 -20.46 -1.04 -5.06
C GLN A 147 -21.22 0.23 -4.68
N TRP A 148 -22.10 0.16 -3.69
CA TRP A 148 -22.82 1.32 -3.18
C TRP A 148 -21.87 2.38 -2.60
N LEU A 149 -20.89 1.99 -1.78
CA LEU A 149 -19.88 2.91 -1.23
C LEU A 149 -19.05 3.57 -2.33
N PHE A 150 -18.63 2.81 -3.33
CA PHE A 150 -17.93 3.34 -4.49
C PHE A 150 -18.75 4.42 -5.20
N LEU A 151 -20.05 4.19 -5.42
CA LEU A 151 -20.93 5.20 -6.01
C LEU A 151 -21.04 6.45 -5.13
N ARG A 152 -21.09 6.31 -3.80
CA ARG A 152 -21.08 7.47 -2.89
C ARG A 152 -19.78 8.26 -2.95
N PHE A 153 -18.65 7.58 -3.05
CA PHE A 153 -17.36 8.25 -3.24
C PHE A 153 -17.27 8.92 -4.61
N PHE A 154 -17.78 8.27 -5.66
CA PHE A 154 -17.83 8.84 -7.00
C PHE A 154 -18.69 10.10 -7.07
N GLU A 155 -19.90 10.06 -6.51
CA GLU A 155 -20.80 11.22 -6.41
C GLU A 155 -20.18 12.42 -5.66
N ARG A 156 -19.28 12.14 -4.70
CA ARG A 156 -18.55 13.16 -3.93
C ARG A 156 -17.21 13.56 -4.55
N GLY A 157 -16.85 13.02 -5.71
CA GLY A 157 -15.56 13.28 -6.36
C GLY A 157 -14.36 12.68 -5.63
N LEU A 158 -14.57 11.74 -4.70
CA LEU A 158 -13.55 10.99 -3.97
C LEU A 158 -13.09 9.73 -4.70
N ALA A 159 -13.87 9.23 -5.65
CA ALA A 159 -13.45 8.22 -6.62
C ALA A 159 -13.39 8.85 -8.02
N TYR A 160 -12.32 8.65 -8.76
CA TYR A 160 -12.11 9.27 -10.07
C TYR A 160 -11.28 8.39 -11.01
N ARG A 161 -11.37 8.66 -12.32
CA ARG A 161 -10.52 8.02 -13.33
C ARG A 161 -9.42 8.96 -13.79
N LYS A 162 -8.21 8.43 -13.92
CA LYS A 162 -7.05 9.15 -14.45
C LYS A 162 -6.22 8.21 -15.32
N GLN A 163 -5.68 8.71 -16.43
CA GLN A 163 -4.62 8.05 -17.18
C GLN A 163 -3.30 8.24 -16.43
N SER A 164 -2.63 7.15 -16.09
CA SER A 164 -1.37 7.18 -15.34
C SER A 164 -0.57 5.92 -15.62
N PHE A 165 0.74 6.00 -15.38
CA PHE A 165 1.60 4.82 -15.33
C PHE A 165 1.29 4.05 -14.04
N VAL A 166 0.71 2.87 -14.20
CA VAL A 166 0.39 2.00 -13.08
C VAL A 166 1.39 0.87 -12.96
N ASN A 167 1.61 0.42 -11.73
CA ASN A 167 2.36 -0.79 -11.45
C ASN A 167 1.63 -1.98 -12.07
N TRP A 168 2.33 -2.76 -12.88
CA TRP A 168 1.78 -3.89 -13.61
C TRP A 168 2.59 -5.15 -13.31
N CYS A 169 1.90 -6.18 -12.81
CA CYS A 169 2.51 -7.50 -12.65
C CYS A 169 2.40 -8.27 -13.98
N PRO A 170 3.52 -8.59 -14.66
CA PRO A 170 3.47 -9.35 -15.91
C PRO A 170 3.10 -10.83 -15.70
N ASN A 171 3.27 -11.36 -14.49
CA ASN A 171 2.86 -12.71 -14.18
C ASN A 171 1.35 -12.78 -13.89
N ASP A 172 0.85 -11.91 -13.01
CA ASP A 172 -0.54 -11.91 -12.57
C ASP A 172 -1.47 -11.15 -13.54
N GLN A 173 -0.90 -10.53 -14.58
CA GLN A 173 -1.61 -9.79 -15.64
C GLN A 173 -2.61 -8.76 -15.09
N THR A 174 -2.17 -7.97 -14.11
CA THR A 174 -3.04 -7.04 -13.39
C THR A 174 -2.28 -5.82 -12.87
N VAL A 175 -3.05 -4.79 -12.53
CA VAL A 175 -2.53 -3.58 -11.89
C VAL A 175 -2.33 -3.81 -10.39
N LEU A 176 -1.27 -3.23 -9.83
CA LEU A 176 -0.96 -3.25 -8.41
C LEU A 176 -1.04 -1.84 -7.82
N ALA A 177 -1.54 -1.72 -6.60
CA ALA A 177 -1.38 -0.50 -5.81
C ALA A 177 0.11 -0.31 -5.42
N ASN A 178 0.50 0.88 -4.98
CA ASN A 178 1.88 1.14 -4.54
C ASN A 178 2.24 0.26 -3.34
N GLU A 179 1.28 0.05 -2.44
CA GLU A 179 1.39 -0.81 -1.25
C GLU A 179 1.63 -2.29 -1.59
N GLN A 180 1.27 -2.72 -2.81
CA GLN A 180 1.41 -4.11 -3.27
C GLN A 180 2.74 -4.37 -4.01
N VAL A 181 3.61 -3.35 -4.08
CA VAL A 181 4.95 -3.44 -4.66
C VAL A 181 5.98 -3.42 -3.55
N VAL A 182 6.58 -4.58 -3.27
CA VAL A 182 7.59 -4.73 -2.21
C VAL A 182 8.96 -4.86 -2.87
N ALA A 183 9.82 -3.86 -2.66
CA ALA A 183 11.16 -3.81 -3.25
C ALA A 183 11.19 -4.04 -4.78
N GLY A 184 10.14 -3.62 -5.50
CA GLY A 184 10.05 -3.69 -6.96
C GLY A 184 9.49 -4.98 -7.50
N ALA A 185 9.12 -5.89 -6.60
CA ALA A 185 8.44 -7.12 -6.92
C ALA A 185 6.96 -7.08 -6.49
N CYS A 186 6.13 -7.85 -7.18
CA CYS A 186 4.77 -8.12 -6.75
C CYS A 186 4.81 -8.81 -5.37
N GLU A 187 4.07 -8.29 -4.38
CA GLU A 187 3.98 -8.88 -3.03
C GLU A 187 3.54 -10.36 -3.03
N ARG A 188 2.90 -10.83 -4.13
CA ARG A 188 2.26 -12.15 -4.22
C ARG A 188 3.13 -13.18 -4.92
N CYS A 189 3.56 -12.87 -6.14
CA CYS A 189 4.29 -13.82 -6.99
C CYS A 189 5.80 -13.52 -7.10
N GLY A 190 6.26 -12.39 -6.55
CA GLY A 190 7.68 -12.00 -6.61
C GLY A 190 8.17 -11.55 -7.99
N ALA A 191 7.32 -11.50 -9.00
CA ALA A 191 7.70 -11.03 -10.34
C ALA A 191 8.06 -9.54 -10.33
N THR A 192 9.09 -9.16 -11.08
CA THR A 192 9.46 -7.75 -11.28
C THR A 192 8.30 -6.97 -11.86
N VAL A 193 7.93 -5.90 -11.17
CA VAL A 193 6.83 -5.02 -11.55
C VAL A 193 7.28 -4.12 -12.69
N THR A 194 6.46 -4.01 -13.72
CA THR A 194 6.67 -3.09 -14.86
C THR A 194 5.66 -1.95 -14.79
N LYS A 195 5.82 -0.91 -15.61
CA LYS A 195 4.83 0.16 -15.73
C LYS A 195 4.03 -0.01 -17.02
N ARG A 196 2.71 0.20 -16.94
CA ARG A 196 1.84 0.32 -18.11
C ARG A 196 1.01 1.58 -18.00
N GLU A 197 0.82 2.26 -19.12
CA GLU A 197 -0.08 3.40 -19.18
C GLU A 197 -1.52 2.89 -19.32
N LEU A 198 -2.35 3.12 -18.30
CA LEU A 198 -3.74 2.68 -18.28
C LEU A 198 -4.63 3.75 -17.64
N THR A 199 -5.89 3.80 -18.08
CA THR A 199 -6.92 4.59 -17.38
C THR A 199 -7.51 3.75 -16.26
N GLN A 200 -7.17 4.08 -15.01
CA GLN A 200 -7.60 3.35 -13.80
C GLN A 200 -8.48 4.20 -12.89
N TRP A 201 -9.16 3.53 -11.96
CA TRP A 201 -9.90 4.17 -10.87
C TRP A 201 -8.99 4.39 -9.66
N TYR A 202 -9.15 5.54 -9.01
CA TYR A 202 -8.41 5.94 -7.82
C TYR A 202 -9.35 6.48 -6.76
N PHE A 203 -9.01 6.25 -5.49
CA PHE A 203 -9.58 6.99 -4.38
C PHE A 203 -8.67 8.16 -4.00
N LYS A 204 -9.26 9.33 -3.77
CA LYS A 204 -8.56 10.52 -3.28
C LYS A 204 -8.23 10.44 -1.80
N ILE A 205 -7.51 9.38 -1.39
CA ILE A 205 -7.05 9.22 -0.01
C ILE A 205 -6.18 10.40 0.45
N THR A 206 -5.52 11.08 -0.49
CA THR A 206 -4.73 12.28 -0.22
C THR A 206 -5.54 13.46 0.30
N GLU A 207 -6.85 13.55 0.02
CA GLU A 207 -7.72 14.57 0.65
C GLU A 207 -7.87 14.34 2.17
N TYR A 208 -7.56 13.12 2.64
CA TYR A 208 -7.59 12.72 4.04
C TYR A 208 -6.19 12.52 4.65
N ALA A 209 -5.10 12.77 3.91
CA ALA A 209 -3.74 12.46 4.38
C ALA A 209 -3.36 13.19 5.68
N GLN A 210 -3.72 14.48 5.80
CA GLN A 210 -3.46 15.24 7.02
C GLN A 210 -4.28 14.69 8.20
N GLN A 211 -5.56 14.42 7.99
CA GLN A 211 -6.41 13.86 9.02
C GLN A 211 -5.92 12.48 9.48
N LEU A 212 -5.55 11.60 8.54
CA LEU A 212 -4.98 10.28 8.84
C LEU A 212 -3.71 10.40 9.70
N LEU A 213 -2.87 11.41 9.43
CA LEU A 213 -1.66 11.67 10.20
C LEU A 213 -1.99 12.18 11.62
N ASP A 214 -2.91 13.14 11.73
CA ASP A 214 -3.30 13.76 13.00
C ASP A 214 -4.02 12.74 13.91
N ASP A 215 -4.90 11.92 13.34
CA ASP A 215 -5.69 10.91 14.06
C ASP A 215 -4.82 9.79 14.64
N MET A 216 -3.56 9.63 14.20
CA MET A 216 -2.61 8.71 14.84
C MET A 216 -2.34 9.06 16.31
N GLY A 217 -2.44 10.34 16.68
CA GLY A 217 -2.33 10.78 18.07
C GLY A 217 -3.40 10.16 19.00
N LEU A 218 -4.57 9.82 18.44
CA LEU A 218 -5.63 9.12 19.18
C LEU A 218 -5.28 7.66 19.49
N LEU A 219 -4.32 7.09 18.74
CA LEU A 219 -3.97 5.68 18.77
C LEU A 219 -2.69 5.38 19.56
N GLU A 220 -1.86 6.38 19.88
CA GLU A 220 -0.52 6.22 20.50
C GLU A 220 -0.52 5.36 21.77
N ASN A 221 -1.59 5.40 22.57
CA ASN A 221 -1.68 4.61 23.81
C ASN A 221 -2.17 3.16 23.59
N THR A 222 -2.60 2.82 22.38
CA THR A 222 -3.26 1.54 22.07
C THR A 222 -2.62 0.78 20.90
N TRP A 223 -1.84 1.46 20.06
CA TRP A 223 -1.17 0.88 18.90
C TRP A 223 0.33 0.77 19.13
N PRO A 224 1.02 -0.24 18.56
CA PRO A 224 2.47 -0.31 18.59
C PRO A 224 3.11 0.87 17.84
N GLU A 225 4.10 1.52 18.46
CA GLU A 225 4.76 2.70 17.89
C GLU A 225 5.43 2.41 16.53
N GLN A 226 5.89 1.19 16.31
CA GLN A 226 6.45 0.77 15.02
C GLN A 226 5.41 0.87 13.90
N VAL A 227 4.15 0.50 14.15
CA VAL A 227 3.08 0.57 13.15
C VAL A 227 2.75 2.02 12.83
N LEU A 228 2.64 2.88 13.86
CA LEU A 228 2.40 4.31 13.67
C LEU A 228 3.54 4.95 12.89
N THR A 229 4.79 4.65 13.25
CA THR A 229 5.98 5.15 12.53
C THR A 229 5.98 4.73 11.07
N MET A 230 5.65 3.47 10.75
CA MET A 230 5.54 3.00 9.37
C MET A 230 4.48 3.80 8.59
N GLN A 231 3.32 4.06 9.19
CA GLN A 231 2.28 4.85 8.52
C GLN A 231 2.66 6.33 8.36
N ARG A 232 3.29 6.96 9.37
CA ARG A 232 3.79 8.34 9.27
C ARG A 232 4.78 8.48 8.11
N ASN A 233 5.71 7.53 7.99
CA ASN A 233 6.69 7.49 6.91
C ASN A 233 6.02 7.23 5.54
N TRP A 234 4.98 6.38 5.50
CA TRP A 234 4.21 6.12 4.28
C TRP A 234 3.45 7.35 3.78
N ILE A 235 2.80 8.09 4.69
CA ILE A 235 2.11 9.35 4.34
C ILE A 235 3.13 10.41 3.92
N GLY A 236 4.28 10.47 4.60
CA GLY A 236 5.42 11.28 4.15
C GLY A 236 5.15 12.78 4.08
N ARG A 237 4.35 13.33 5.01
CA ARG A 237 4.06 14.78 5.06
C ARG A 237 5.37 15.56 5.14
N SER A 238 5.52 16.54 4.26
CA SER A 238 6.61 17.50 4.28
C SER A 238 6.09 18.91 4.13
N GLU A 239 6.82 19.87 4.68
CA GLU A 239 6.59 21.30 4.48
C GLU A 239 7.74 21.85 3.65
N GLY A 240 7.42 22.75 2.72
CA GLY A 240 8.38 23.23 1.73
C GLY A 240 7.84 24.44 0.97
N ALA A 241 8.54 24.82 -0.08
CA ALA A 241 8.17 25.93 -0.94
C ALA A 241 8.18 25.54 -2.41
N TYR A 242 7.29 26.19 -3.16
CA TYR A 242 7.41 26.25 -4.62
C TYR A 242 8.34 27.40 -4.99
N VAL A 243 9.30 27.12 -5.87
CA VAL A 243 10.27 28.11 -6.37
C VAL A 243 10.23 28.09 -7.89
N ASP A 244 10.10 29.27 -8.50
CA ASP A 244 10.07 29.45 -9.95
C ASP A 244 11.46 29.90 -10.43
N PHE A 245 12.05 29.10 -11.32
CA PHE A 245 13.30 29.41 -11.99
C PHE A 245 12.99 29.85 -13.43
N ALA A 246 13.31 31.09 -13.78
CA ALA A 246 13.13 31.58 -15.14
C ALA A 246 14.04 30.80 -16.10
N VAL A 247 13.59 30.59 -17.33
CA VAL A 247 14.34 29.81 -18.34
C VAL A 247 14.68 30.71 -19.51
N GLU A 248 15.91 30.60 -20.00
CA GLU A 248 16.37 31.35 -21.16
C GLU A 248 16.27 30.51 -22.44
N VAL A 249 15.04 30.19 -22.86
CA VAL A 249 14.77 29.49 -24.14
C VAL A 249 13.79 30.32 -24.98
N ASP A 250 14.14 30.56 -26.24
CA ASP A 250 13.28 31.24 -27.20
C ASP A 250 11.94 30.51 -27.34
N GLY A 251 10.84 31.20 -27.03
CA GLY A 251 9.47 30.66 -27.13
C GLY A 251 8.95 29.91 -25.90
N VAL A 252 9.74 29.75 -24.83
CA VAL A 252 9.28 29.18 -23.55
C VAL A 252 9.17 30.30 -22.51
N ALA A 253 7.96 30.83 -22.30
CA ALA A 253 7.73 31.89 -21.32
C ALA A 253 7.53 31.36 -19.88
N ASP A 254 7.23 30.07 -19.73
CA ASP A 254 6.90 29.48 -18.42
C ASP A 254 8.17 29.16 -17.62
N PRO A 255 8.26 29.55 -16.34
CA PRO A 255 9.37 29.16 -15.48
C PRO A 255 9.35 27.65 -15.17
N ILE A 256 10.51 27.10 -14.81
CA ILE A 256 10.58 25.78 -14.18
C ILE A 256 10.18 25.96 -12.72
N ARG A 257 8.96 25.52 -12.37
CA ARG A 257 8.51 25.44 -10.98
C ARG A 257 9.00 24.15 -10.34
N VAL A 258 9.67 24.26 -9.20
CA VAL A 258 10.10 23.11 -8.38
C VAL A 258 9.46 23.16 -7.00
N TYR A 259 9.35 22.02 -6.34
CA TYR A 259 9.05 21.93 -4.91
C TYR A 259 10.31 21.51 -4.14
N THR A 260 10.62 22.18 -3.05
CA THR A 260 11.72 21.82 -2.15
C THR A 260 11.28 21.90 -0.70
N THR A 261 11.68 20.92 0.10
CA THR A 261 11.55 20.94 1.57
C THR A 261 12.66 21.73 2.25
N ARG A 262 13.65 22.19 1.47
CA ARG A 262 14.81 22.97 1.92
C ARG A 262 14.91 24.29 1.15
N PRO A 263 13.94 25.21 1.27
CA PRO A 263 14.01 26.51 0.61
C PRO A 263 15.15 27.39 1.15
N ASP A 264 15.68 27.09 2.34
CA ASP A 264 16.86 27.72 2.91
C ASP A 264 18.12 27.52 2.04
N THR A 265 18.16 26.47 1.21
CA THR A 265 19.35 26.09 0.45
C THR A 265 19.33 26.55 -1.02
N VAL A 266 18.30 27.30 -1.46
CA VAL A 266 18.13 27.75 -2.86
C VAL A 266 19.37 28.49 -3.39
N TYR A 267 20.07 29.25 -2.53
CA TYR A 267 21.31 29.95 -2.92
C TYR A 267 22.41 29.00 -3.41
N GLY A 268 22.45 27.78 -2.89
CA GLY A 268 23.40 26.73 -3.24
C GLY A 268 22.98 25.88 -4.43
N ALA A 269 21.83 26.16 -5.06
CA ALA A 269 21.39 25.41 -6.23
C ALA A 269 22.29 25.70 -7.44
N THR A 270 22.97 24.67 -7.96
CA THR A 270 23.98 24.79 -9.02
C THR A 270 23.57 24.17 -10.34
N PHE A 271 22.53 23.33 -10.36
CA PHE A 271 21.89 22.80 -11.56
C PHE A 271 20.43 22.45 -11.26
N MET A 272 19.66 22.22 -12.32
CA MET A 272 18.27 21.77 -12.25
C MET A 272 18.17 20.38 -12.86
N VAL A 273 17.23 19.57 -12.34
CA VAL A 273 16.96 18.24 -12.88
C VAL A 273 15.47 18.07 -13.14
N VAL A 274 15.12 17.59 -14.32
CA VAL A 274 13.75 17.27 -14.73
C VAL A 274 13.59 15.79 -15.04
N ALA A 275 12.42 15.23 -14.75
CA ALA A 275 12.10 13.85 -15.12
C ALA A 275 12.03 13.71 -16.65
N PRO A 276 12.78 12.78 -17.27
CA PRO A 276 12.89 12.64 -18.72
C PRO A 276 11.54 12.47 -19.44
N GLU A 277 10.57 11.83 -18.77
CA GLU A 277 9.28 11.47 -19.36
C GLU A 277 8.29 12.65 -19.40
N THR A 278 8.65 13.82 -18.86
CA THR A 278 7.74 14.96 -18.76
C THR A 278 7.71 15.79 -20.04
N ALA A 279 6.54 16.38 -20.33
CA ALA A 279 6.43 17.39 -21.39
C ALA A 279 7.35 18.61 -21.15
N LEU A 280 7.70 18.87 -19.88
CA LEU A 280 8.67 19.89 -19.52
C LEU A 280 10.07 19.56 -20.06
N ALA A 281 10.57 18.33 -19.86
CA ALA A 281 11.88 17.91 -20.38
C ALA A 281 11.96 18.05 -21.91
N VAL A 282 10.91 17.64 -22.63
CA VAL A 282 10.83 17.77 -24.10
C VAL A 282 10.92 19.23 -24.54
N ARG A 283 10.20 20.15 -23.84
CA ARG A 283 10.21 21.59 -24.14
C ARG A 283 11.55 22.26 -23.83
N LEU A 284 12.24 21.80 -22.79
CA LEU A 284 13.52 22.38 -22.35
C LEU A 284 14.72 21.87 -23.16
N CYS A 285 14.60 20.73 -23.83
CA CYS A 285 15.67 20.22 -24.68
C CYS A 285 15.82 21.05 -25.95
N THR A 286 17.03 21.55 -26.21
CA THR A 286 17.37 22.23 -27.48
C THR A 286 17.51 21.22 -28.61
N ASP A 287 17.52 21.69 -29.86
CA ASP A 287 17.64 20.84 -31.04
C ASP A 287 19.01 20.15 -31.11
N GLU A 288 20.07 20.80 -30.61
CA GLU A 288 21.41 20.22 -30.54
C GLU A 288 21.47 19.01 -29.59
N GLN A 289 20.69 19.02 -28.50
CA GLN A 289 20.67 17.94 -27.51
C GLN A 289 19.60 16.88 -27.78
N ARG A 290 18.73 17.07 -28.78
CA ARG A 290 17.58 16.19 -29.04
C ARG A 290 17.96 14.73 -29.20
N SER A 291 19.00 14.45 -29.99
CA SER A 291 19.47 13.07 -30.22
C SER A 291 19.92 12.38 -28.93
N SER A 292 20.69 13.08 -28.09
CA SER A 292 21.16 12.58 -26.80
C SER A 292 20.00 12.36 -25.83
N PHE A 293 19.05 13.31 -25.81
CA PHE A 293 17.87 13.24 -24.97
C PHE A 293 16.95 12.07 -25.34
N ASP A 294 16.65 11.88 -26.63
CA ASP A 294 15.78 10.79 -27.08
C ASP A 294 16.40 9.42 -26.78
N ALA A 295 17.71 9.27 -26.97
CA ALA A 295 18.42 8.05 -26.59
C ALA A 295 18.35 7.77 -25.08
N TYR A 296 18.51 8.82 -24.26
CA TYR A 296 18.41 8.70 -22.80
C TYR A 296 16.99 8.37 -22.34
N LEU A 297 15.97 9.01 -22.93
CA LEU A 297 14.56 8.74 -22.64
C LEU A 297 14.17 7.29 -22.95
N GLU A 298 14.66 6.72 -24.05
CA GLU A 298 14.44 5.31 -24.37
C GLU A 298 15.16 4.36 -23.40
N GLN A 299 16.30 4.78 -22.85
CA GLN A 299 16.99 4.04 -21.80
C GLN A 299 16.20 4.08 -20.49
N THR A 300 15.70 5.24 -20.06
CA THR A 300 14.97 5.36 -18.78
C THR A 300 13.63 4.64 -18.79
N LYS A 301 12.96 4.55 -19.94
CA LYS A 301 11.74 3.74 -20.12
C LYS A 301 11.94 2.24 -19.87
N ARG A 302 13.18 1.74 -19.95
CA ARG A 302 13.50 0.32 -19.72
C ARG A 302 13.78 0.01 -18.25
N ALA A 303 14.06 1.02 -17.43
CA ALA A 303 14.35 0.87 -16.01
C ALA A 303 13.07 1.03 -15.17
N THR A 304 12.94 0.20 -14.14
CA THR A 304 11.87 0.33 -13.14
C THR A 304 12.13 1.54 -12.23
N GLU A 305 11.07 2.09 -11.63
CA GLU A 305 11.17 3.20 -10.67
C GLU A 305 12.12 2.88 -9.50
N ILE A 306 12.14 1.63 -9.04
CA ILE A 306 13.00 1.20 -7.94
C ILE A 306 14.47 1.07 -8.37
N GLU A 307 14.73 0.61 -9.59
CA GLU A 307 16.09 0.66 -10.16
C GLU A 307 16.59 2.10 -10.34
N ARG A 308 15.68 3.03 -10.64
CA ARG A 308 15.98 4.47 -10.74
C ARG A 308 16.24 5.13 -9.39
N MET A 309 15.52 4.69 -8.35
CA MET A 309 15.65 5.20 -6.99
C MET A 309 16.76 4.53 -6.18
N SER A 310 17.40 3.48 -6.72
CA SER A 310 18.50 2.77 -6.06
C SER A 310 19.69 3.70 -5.80
N SER A 311 20.24 3.64 -4.59
CA SER A 311 21.50 4.30 -4.22
C SER A 311 22.73 3.59 -4.75
N GLU A 312 22.60 2.32 -5.20
CA GLU A 312 23.73 1.52 -5.68
C GLU A 312 24.03 1.74 -7.17
N ARG A 313 23.11 2.37 -7.90
CA ARG A 313 23.24 2.59 -9.34
C ARG A 313 23.97 3.92 -9.61
N PRO A 314 24.90 3.97 -10.58
CA PRO A 314 25.50 5.23 -11.01
C PRO A 314 24.43 6.22 -11.41
N LYS A 315 24.58 7.47 -10.97
CA LYS A 315 23.65 8.54 -11.36
C LYS A 315 23.88 8.86 -12.82
N THR A 316 22.82 8.80 -13.63
CA THR A 316 22.86 9.11 -15.05
C THR A 316 21.94 10.29 -15.37
N GLY A 317 22.27 11.03 -16.41
CA GLY A 317 21.50 12.15 -16.92
C GLY A 317 22.10 12.72 -18.21
N VAL A 318 21.33 13.61 -18.84
CA VAL A 318 21.69 14.28 -20.08
C VAL A 318 21.43 15.78 -19.95
N PHE A 319 22.40 16.59 -20.37
CA PHE A 319 22.24 18.03 -20.41
C PHE A 319 21.26 18.42 -21.52
N LEU A 320 20.31 19.30 -21.22
CA LEU A 320 19.24 19.66 -22.15
C LEU A 320 19.61 20.81 -23.11
N GLY A 321 20.78 21.41 -22.96
CA GLY A 321 21.18 22.58 -23.77
C GLY A 321 20.65 23.90 -23.23
N THR A 322 19.91 23.85 -22.11
CA THR A 322 19.17 24.98 -21.54
C THR A 322 19.69 25.33 -20.15
N TYR A 323 19.62 26.61 -19.83
CA TYR A 323 19.92 27.14 -18.51
C TYR A 323 18.67 27.77 -17.88
N ALA A 324 18.61 27.68 -16.56
CA ALA A 324 17.63 28.37 -15.74
C ALA A 324 18.35 29.45 -14.89
N LEU A 325 17.61 30.47 -14.48
CA LEU A 325 18.11 31.54 -13.62
C LEU A 325 17.71 31.24 -12.17
N ASN A 326 18.70 31.17 -11.29
CA ASN A 326 18.46 31.08 -9.86
C ASN A 326 17.84 32.40 -9.35
N PRO A 327 16.63 32.38 -8.76
CA PRO A 327 15.90 33.60 -8.43
C PRO A 327 16.51 34.39 -7.26
N VAL A 328 17.43 33.79 -6.49
CA VAL A 328 18.03 34.44 -5.31
C VAL A 328 19.34 35.16 -5.64
N ASN A 329 20.14 34.59 -6.55
CA ASN A 329 21.48 35.11 -6.86
C ASN A 329 21.71 35.44 -8.35
N GLY A 330 20.74 35.15 -9.22
CA GLY A 330 20.81 35.41 -10.66
C GLY A 330 21.77 34.51 -11.42
N ALA A 331 22.30 33.44 -10.81
CA ALA A 331 23.20 32.51 -11.49
C ALA A 331 22.47 31.71 -12.58
N HIS A 332 23.12 31.54 -13.74
CA HIS A 332 22.66 30.63 -14.78
C HIS A 332 23.09 29.22 -14.42
N ILE A 333 22.12 28.34 -14.22
CA ILE A 333 22.33 26.95 -13.79
C ILE A 333 21.85 26.00 -14.89
N PRO A 334 22.66 25.01 -15.29
CA PRO A 334 22.30 24.11 -16.38
C PRO A 334 21.13 23.21 -15.99
N VAL A 335 20.30 22.85 -16.97
CA VAL A 335 19.17 21.93 -16.79
C VAL A 335 19.50 20.57 -17.37
N TYR A 336 19.35 19.53 -16.56
CA TYR A 336 19.55 18.13 -16.93
C TYR A 336 18.23 17.35 -16.90
N ALA A 337 18.12 16.31 -17.72
CA ALA A 337 17.14 15.25 -17.50
C ALA A 337 17.85 14.05 -16.85
N ALA A 338 17.35 13.57 -15.71
CA ALA A 338 17.96 12.46 -14.97
C ALA A 338 16.91 11.52 -14.37
N ASP A 339 17.27 10.24 -14.20
CA ASP A 339 16.31 9.20 -13.86
C ASP A 339 15.94 9.17 -12.36
N TYR A 340 16.75 9.79 -11.50
CA TYR A 340 16.47 9.91 -10.06
C TYR A 340 15.36 10.93 -9.71
N VAL A 341 14.87 11.68 -10.70
CA VAL A 341 13.68 12.54 -10.57
C VAL A 341 12.49 11.83 -11.23
N LEU A 342 11.36 11.78 -10.52
CA LEU A 342 10.16 11.07 -10.94
C LEU A 342 9.08 12.07 -11.40
N ALA A 343 8.42 11.76 -12.52
CA ALA A 343 7.42 12.64 -13.12
C ALA A 343 6.20 12.89 -12.21
N ASP A 344 5.80 11.88 -11.43
CA ASP A 344 4.65 11.96 -10.53
C ASP A 344 5.00 12.54 -9.14
N TYR A 345 6.28 12.87 -8.88
CA TYR A 345 6.70 13.46 -7.61
C TYR A 345 6.88 14.99 -7.73
N GLY A 346 6.15 15.74 -6.88
CA GLY A 346 6.18 17.20 -6.88
C GLY A 346 5.70 17.78 -8.22
N THR A 347 6.60 18.47 -8.92
CA THR A 347 6.34 19.07 -10.25
C THR A 347 7.04 18.31 -11.39
N GLY A 348 7.68 17.17 -11.10
CA GLY A 348 8.55 16.47 -12.05
C GLY A 348 9.87 17.20 -12.32
N ALA A 349 10.23 18.19 -11.49
CA ALA A 349 11.46 18.95 -11.56
C ALA A 349 11.97 19.28 -10.14
N ILE A 350 13.29 19.32 -9.97
CA ILE A 350 13.95 19.73 -8.73
C ILE A 350 15.06 20.75 -9.01
N MET A 351 15.32 21.61 -8.02
CA MET A 351 16.61 22.29 -7.94
C MET A 351 17.59 21.36 -7.24
N ALA A 352 18.80 21.24 -7.76
CA ALA A 352 19.81 20.39 -7.16
C ALA A 352 20.78 21.22 -6.32
N VAL A 353 20.96 20.85 -5.06
CA VAL A 353 21.84 21.55 -4.11
C VAL A 353 22.91 20.57 -3.59
N PRO A 354 23.99 20.34 -4.34
CA PRO A 354 25.01 19.35 -3.99
C PRO A 354 25.58 19.51 -2.60
N GLY A 355 25.74 20.75 -2.13
CA GLY A 355 26.28 21.01 -0.79
C GLY A 355 25.39 20.52 0.37
N GLN A 356 24.14 20.14 0.11
CA GLN A 356 23.11 19.85 1.12
C GLN A 356 22.29 18.56 0.84
N ASP A 357 22.39 17.96 -0.35
CA ASP A 357 21.74 16.68 -0.71
C ASP A 357 22.76 15.70 -1.32
N GLN A 358 22.82 14.48 -0.80
CA GLN A 358 23.79 13.48 -1.23
C GLN A 358 23.57 12.99 -2.67
N ARG A 359 22.33 12.90 -3.14
CA ARG A 359 22.02 12.46 -4.52
C ARG A 359 22.49 13.51 -5.52
N ASP A 360 22.29 14.78 -5.17
CA ASP A 360 22.76 15.91 -5.96
C ASP A 360 24.29 16.02 -5.92
N TRP A 361 24.93 15.71 -4.77
CA TRP A 361 26.38 15.61 -4.65
C TRP A 361 26.94 14.55 -5.59
N ASP A 362 26.40 13.33 -5.54
CA ASP A 362 26.87 12.21 -6.37
C ASP A 362 26.72 12.52 -7.87
N PHE A 363 25.59 13.13 -8.26
CA PHE A 363 25.37 13.60 -9.62
C PHE A 363 26.36 14.72 -10.01
N ALA A 364 26.60 15.67 -9.12
CA ALA A 364 27.53 16.77 -9.39
C ALA A 364 28.96 16.29 -9.60
N VAL A 365 29.41 15.30 -8.81
CA VAL A 365 30.74 14.70 -8.97
C VAL A 365 30.87 13.96 -10.29
N GLU A 366 29.86 13.18 -10.68
CA GLU A 366 29.87 12.41 -11.93
C GLU A 366 29.92 13.31 -13.18
N TYR A 367 29.22 14.46 -13.13
CA TYR A 367 29.08 15.38 -14.25
C TYR A 367 29.96 16.64 -14.16
N ASP A 368 30.91 16.68 -13.22
CA ASP A 368 31.81 17.83 -12.96
C ASP A 368 31.06 19.16 -12.80
N LEU A 369 29.96 19.14 -12.04
CA LEU A 369 29.11 20.31 -11.80
C LEU A 369 29.55 21.08 -10.55
N PRO A 370 29.29 22.39 -10.48
CA PRO A 370 29.67 23.19 -9.31
C PRO A 370 29.03 22.68 -8.02
N ILE A 371 29.80 22.71 -6.93
CA ILE A 371 29.34 22.35 -5.59
C ILE A 371 29.53 23.56 -4.68
N VAL A 372 28.41 24.14 -4.21
CA VAL A 372 28.40 25.24 -3.25
C VAL A 372 27.94 24.68 -1.89
N ARG A 373 28.84 24.70 -0.90
CA ARG A 373 28.49 24.38 0.49
C ARG A 373 27.81 25.59 1.11
N THR A 374 26.53 25.43 1.45
CA THR A 374 25.68 26.47 2.07
C THR A 374 25.46 26.20 3.54
#